data_AF-A0A9E5MES4-F1
#
_entry.id   AF-A0A9E5MES4-F1
#
_cell.length_a   1.000
_cell.length_b   1.000
_cell.length_c   1.000
_cell.angle_alpha   90.00
_cell.angle_beta   90.00
_cell.angle_gamma   90.00
#
_symmetry.space_group_name_H-M   'P 1'
#
loop_
_entity.id
_entity.type
_entity.pdbx_description
1 polymer ?
#
loop_
_entity_poly.entity_id
_entity_poly.type
_entity_poly.pdbx_seq_one_letter_code
_entity_poly.pdbx_strand_id
1 'polypeptide(L)'
;MTRIIVVDDLSRFALGGSEHLALADDVIVSWNTFSSASNIPVDAQVIHLGDALHDKEDELQQSLLQWLGALADRHTSTESPLPFVFTNLHSWWLLKVSEKNYATTPELTTLLKLALLRDVCESTSPNRCDYLGADKKLESALGTLAGTLCIPTNARADAQPVSLGERLEVPQAIFHFLKAFSFSIANSVRRLRALRRHTRSGDITNEGTLGFVGYLLPTQTADRAHSPYWGALRESFDPGQRSFWLYHRSDEVSWRDGRSFCAKKSSDREIHRLIDDFITPRIVLRSVATYSKLMRARKSFSLDVPRHVASLGGLGAEHLFETSVRDSLAGSHAVWATIHAHTYDSLVRLAGVTRWFFLWENKAFEHSLV
;
A
#
# COMPACT_ATOMS: atom_id res chain seq x y z
N MET A 1 30.88 15.59 24.62
CA MET A 1 30.73 14.26 23.98
C MET A 1 29.31 14.22 23.44
N THR A 2 29.13 14.22 22.11
CA THR A 2 27.82 14.50 21.50
C THR A 2 26.88 13.31 21.58
N ARG A 3 25.71 13.53 22.19
CA ARG A 3 24.60 12.59 22.24
C ARG A 3 23.45 13.13 21.39
N ILE A 4 22.82 12.27 20.61
CA ILE A 4 21.57 12.60 19.91
C ILE A 4 20.38 12.12 20.76
N ILE A 5 19.38 12.99 20.93
CA ILE A 5 18.12 12.67 21.61
C ILE A 5 16.98 12.88 20.61
N VAL A 6 16.37 11.79 20.15
CA VAL A 6 15.20 11.81 19.27
C VAL A 6 13.93 11.90 20.11
N VAL A 7 13.10 12.90 19.85
CA VAL A 7 11.88 13.19 20.61
C VAL A 7 10.66 13.21 19.68
N ASP A 8 9.63 12.43 20.01
CA ASP A 8 8.37 12.38 19.25
C ASP A 8 7.63 13.72 19.24
N ASP A 9 7.57 14.35 20.41
CA ASP A 9 6.82 15.57 20.69
C ASP A 9 7.60 16.43 21.70
N LEU A 10 8.17 17.53 21.19
CA LEU A 10 8.96 18.48 22.00
C LEU A 10 8.14 19.11 23.13
N SER A 11 6.82 19.24 22.97
CA SER A 11 5.97 19.82 24.02
C SER A 11 5.91 18.94 25.27
N ARG A 12 5.97 17.61 25.10
CA ARG A 12 6.03 16.64 26.20
C ARG A 12 7.39 16.63 26.88
N PHE A 13 8.45 16.84 26.10
CA PHE A 13 9.82 16.94 26.62
C PHE A 13 9.99 18.14 27.56
N ALA A 14 9.42 19.30 27.22
CA ALA A 14 9.46 20.49 28.08
C ALA A 14 8.69 20.35 29.41
N LEU A 15 7.68 19.47 29.46
CA LEU A 15 6.83 19.24 30.63
C LEU A 15 7.32 18.11 31.54
N GLY A 16 8.14 17.18 31.02
CA GLY A 16 8.72 16.06 31.77
C GLY A 16 9.90 16.50 32.63
N GLY A 17 9.63 17.01 33.82
CA GLY A 17 10.64 17.54 34.74
C GLY A 17 11.86 16.62 34.97
N SER A 18 13.05 17.23 34.93
CA SER A 18 14.28 16.89 35.66
C SER A 18 15.05 15.59 35.34
N GLU A 19 14.47 14.49 34.86
CA GLU A 19 15.24 13.23 34.72
C GLU A 19 16.03 13.07 33.40
N HIS A 20 15.77 13.91 32.39
CA HIS A 20 16.51 13.94 31.13
C HIS A 20 16.95 15.36 30.79
N LEU A 21 17.79 15.95 31.63
CA LEU A 21 18.43 17.24 31.33
C LEU A 21 19.33 17.07 30.10
N ALA A 22 18.91 17.66 28.98
CA ALA A 22 19.77 17.83 27.82
C ALA A 22 21.01 18.63 28.24
N LEU A 23 22.18 18.09 27.95
CA LEU A 23 23.46 18.78 28.18
C LEU A 23 23.69 19.79 27.04
N ALA A 24 24.57 20.78 27.27
CA ALA A 24 24.91 21.78 26.25
C ALA A 24 25.49 21.19 24.94
N ASP A 25 26.06 19.98 25.01
CA ASP A 25 26.62 19.25 23.87
C ASP A 25 25.60 18.32 23.17
N ASP A 26 24.36 18.25 23.66
CA ASP A 26 23.35 17.34 23.13
C ASP A 26 22.68 17.94 21.88
N VAL A 27 22.45 17.08 20.88
CA VAL A 27 21.67 17.42 19.69
C VAL A 27 20.27 16.84 19.87
N ILE A 28 19.28 17.72 19.96
CA ILE A 28 17.87 17.34 20.10
C ILE A 28 17.26 17.23 18.71
N VAL A 29 16.76 16.06 18.34
CA VAL A 29 16.09 15.83 17.06
C VAL A 29 14.58 15.74 17.30
N SER A 30 13.84 16.72 16.81
CA SER A 30 12.38 16.70 16.84
C SER A 30 11.82 15.90 15.67
N TRP A 31 11.03 14.87 15.98
CA TRP A 31 10.43 14.00 14.96
C TRP A 31 9.24 14.65 14.24
N ASN A 32 8.32 15.28 14.97
CA ASN A 32 7.04 15.75 14.44
C ASN A 32 6.80 17.26 14.52
N THR A 33 7.69 18.04 15.14
CA THR A 33 7.48 19.47 15.36
C THR A 33 8.28 20.28 14.34
N PHE A 34 7.63 21.24 13.68
CA PHE A 34 8.29 22.27 12.86
C PHE A 34 8.86 23.38 13.75
N SER A 35 9.92 24.07 13.30
CA SER A 35 10.58 25.13 14.11
C SER A 35 9.66 26.26 14.54
N SER A 36 8.63 26.57 13.76
CA SER A 36 7.63 27.61 14.08
C SER A 36 6.75 27.28 15.29
N ALA A 37 6.76 26.03 15.78
CA ALA A 37 5.88 25.55 16.85
C ALA A 37 6.58 25.32 18.21
N SER A 38 7.89 25.61 18.32
CA SER A 38 8.67 25.28 19.51
C SER A 38 9.12 26.50 20.32
N ASN A 39 8.76 26.54 21.61
CA ASN A 39 9.34 27.44 22.63
C ASN A 39 10.40 26.68 23.45
N ILE A 40 11.60 26.48 22.88
CA ILE A 40 12.68 25.70 23.54
C ILE A 40 13.77 26.64 24.08
N PRO A 41 14.36 26.36 25.25
CA PRO A 41 15.48 27.13 25.80
C PRO A 41 16.73 27.11 24.91
N VAL A 42 17.50 28.20 25.00
CA VAL A 42 18.43 28.75 23.99
C VAL A 42 19.77 27.99 23.82
N ASP A 43 20.06 26.96 24.62
CA ASP A 43 21.42 26.41 24.72
C ASP A 43 21.65 25.04 24.04
N ALA A 44 20.62 24.37 23.50
CA ALA A 44 20.78 23.07 22.81
C ALA A 44 20.55 23.21 21.29
N GLN A 45 21.33 22.48 20.48
CA GLN A 45 21.10 22.42 19.03
C GLN A 45 19.87 21.55 18.74
N VAL A 46 18.79 22.18 18.28
CA VAL A 46 17.55 21.49 17.90
C VAL A 46 17.48 21.34 16.39
N ILE A 47 17.28 20.11 15.91
CA ILE A 47 17.05 19.79 14.50
C ILE A 47 15.60 19.34 14.33
N HIS A 48 14.83 20.08 13.54
CA HIS A 48 13.44 19.76 13.23
C HIS A 48 13.39 18.92 11.95
N LEU A 49 13.10 17.62 12.07
CA LEU A 49 13.02 16.74 10.90
C LEU A 49 11.84 17.06 9.97
N GLY A 50 10.82 17.76 10.48
CA GLY A 50 9.73 18.28 9.63
C GLY A 50 10.25 19.32 8.62
N ASP A 51 11.03 20.28 9.10
CA ASP A 51 11.64 21.33 8.27
C ASP A 51 12.65 20.71 7.29
N ALA A 52 13.54 19.85 7.79
CA ALA A 52 14.56 19.20 6.97
C ALA A 52 13.95 18.28 5.87
N LEU A 53 12.81 17.65 6.15
CA LEU A 53 12.07 16.86 5.16
C LEU A 53 11.50 17.76 4.06
N HIS A 54 10.96 18.93 4.42
CA HIS A 54 10.43 19.88 3.46
C HIS A 54 11.54 20.48 2.57
N ASP A 55 12.67 20.85 3.19
CA ASP A 55 13.81 21.45 2.47
C ASP A 55 14.48 20.48 1.47
N LYS A 56 14.40 19.17 1.72
CA LYS A 56 15.00 18.11 0.89
C LYS A 56 13.98 17.21 0.19
N GLU A 57 12.75 17.68 0.01
CA GLU A 57 11.64 16.84 -0.46
C GLU A 57 11.96 16.13 -1.79
N ASP A 58 12.43 16.86 -2.80
CA ASP A 58 12.73 16.31 -4.13
C ASP A 58 13.82 15.23 -4.11
N GLU A 59 14.90 15.47 -3.37
CA GLU A 59 16.03 14.53 -3.23
C GLU A 59 15.58 13.23 -2.51
N LEU A 60 14.76 13.38 -1.48
CA LEU A 60 14.22 12.26 -0.70
C LEU A 60 13.19 11.46 -1.50
N GLN A 61 12.36 12.11 -2.32
CA GLN A 61 11.48 11.42 -3.26
C GLN A 61 12.27 10.61 -4.28
N GLN A 62 13.35 11.17 -4.83
CA GLN A 62 14.20 10.42 -5.77
C GLN A 62 14.86 9.21 -5.09
N SER A 63 15.39 9.39 -3.88
CA SER A 63 15.92 8.30 -3.05
C SER A 63 14.88 7.21 -2.78
N LEU A 64 13.62 7.61 -2.54
CA LEU A 64 12.51 6.69 -2.35
C LEU A 64 12.20 5.88 -3.61
N LEU A 65 12.14 6.54 -4.77
CA LEU A 65 11.91 5.87 -6.05
C LEU A 65 13.04 4.89 -6.38
N GLN A 66 14.30 5.24 -6.09
CA GLN A 66 15.44 4.33 -6.25
C GLN A 66 15.33 3.12 -5.33
N TRP A 67 14.94 3.32 -4.07
CA TRP A 67 14.72 2.22 -3.13
C TRP A 67 13.57 1.30 -3.55
N LEU A 68 12.43 1.86 -3.99
CA LEU A 68 11.32 1.08 -4.54
C LEU A 68 11.73 0.32 -5.80
N GLY A 69 12.53 0.93 -6.67
CA GLY A 69 13.11 0.28 -7.86
C GLY A 69 14.00 -0.89 -7.49
N ALA A 70 14.94 -0.71 -6.56
CA ALA A 70 15.82 -1.77 -6.07
C ALA A 70 15.04 -2.94 -5.44
N LEU A 71 13.97 -2.65 -4.70
CA LEU A 71 13.07 -3.67 -4.16
C LEU A 71 12.33 -4.40 -5.28
N ALA A 72 11.81 -3.68 -6.27
CA ALA A 72 11.14 -4.28 -7.42
C ALA A 72 12.10 -5.21 -8.18
N ASP A 73 13.33 -4.77 -8.46
CA ASP A 73 14.35 -5.58 -9.15
C ASP A 73 14.67 -6.86 -8.35
N ARG A 74 14.94 -6.73 -7.05
CA ARG A 74 15.19 -7.88 -6.16
C ARG A 74 14.03 -8.87 -6.19
N HIS A 75 12.82 -8.36 -6.01
CA HIS A 75 11.62 -9.17 -5.83
C HIS A 75 10.91 -9.54 -7.12
N THR A 76 11.38 -9.13 -8.29
CA THR A 76 10.88 -9.62 -9.59
C THR A 76 11.90 -10.45 -10.37
N SER A 77 13.11 -10.59 -9.81
CA SER A 77 14.17 -11.46 -10.35
C SER A 77 13.76 -12.94 -10.41
N THR A 78 14.49 -13.74 -11.17
CA THR A 78 14.29 -15.20 -11.28
C THR A 78 14.49 -15.94 -9.96
N GLU A 79 15.27 -15.37 -9.04
CA GLU A 79 15.54 -15.91 -7.70
C GLU A 79 14.60 -15.34 -6.64
N SER A 80 13.58 -14.59 -7.06
CA SER A 80 12.67 -13.92 -6.14
C SER A 80 12.00 -14.91 -5.17
N PRO A 81 11.92 -14.57 -3.87
CA PRO A 81 11.16 -15.37 -2.91
C PRO A 81 9.66 -15.35 -3.20
N LEU A 82 9.20 -14.32 -3.92
CA LEU A 82 7.82 -14.11 -4.28
C LEU A 82 7.48 -14.88 -5.58
N PRO A 83 6.34 -15.58 -5.63
CA PRO A 83 5.99 -16.36 -6.81
C PRO A 83 5.45 -15.49 -7.95
N PHE A 84 5.64 -15.94 -9.18
CA PHE A 84 4.76 -15.52 -10.28
C PHE A 84 3.32 -15.99 -10.02
N VAL A 85 2.38 -15.07 -10.14
CA VAL A 85 0.94 -15.36 -10.10
C VAL A 85 0.50 -15.91 -11.46
N PHE A 86 0.96 -15.25 -12.52
CA PHE A 86 0.84 -15.65 -13.93
C PHE A 86 2.19 -15.39 -14.61
N THR A 87 2.37 -15.87 -15.84
CA THR A 87 3.61 -15.68 -16.61
C THR A 87 4.05 -14.20 -16.67
N ASN A 88 3.10 -13.27 -16.77
CA ASN A 88 3.38 -11.83 -16.88
C ASN A 88 3.12 -11.05 -15.58
N LEU A 89 2.61 -11.70 -14.52
CA LEU A 89 2.29 -11.04 -13.26
C LEU A 89 3.12 -11.59 -12.11
N HIS A 90 4.13 -10.82 -11.71
CA HIS A 90 4.89 -11.09 -10.50
C HIS A 90 4.09 -10.69 -9.25
N SER A 91 4.13 -11.47 -8.16
CA SER A 91 3.33 -11.16 -6.98
C SER A 91 3.78 -9.94 -6.19
N TRP A 92 4.94 -9.36 -6.52
CA TRP A 92 5.40 -8.06 -6.02
C TRP A 92 4.33 -6.98 -6.21
N TRP A 93 3.69 -6.97 -7.38
CA TRP A 93 2.67 -5.99 -7.74
C TRP A 93 1.36 -6.13 -6.96
N LEU A 94 1.17 -7.24 -6.24
CA LEU A 94 0.01 -7.44 -5.37
C LEU A 94 0.22 -6.85 -3.97
N LEU A 95 1.43 -6.40 -3.64
CA LEU A 95 1.76 -5.90 -2.30
C LEU A 95 1.37 -4.43 -2.14
N LYS A 96 0.79 -4.08 -0.98
CA LYS A 96 0.45 -2.69 -0.65
C LYS A 96 1.64 -1.73 -0.71
N VAL A 97 2.86 -2.22 -0.46
CA VAL A 97 4.08 -1.40 -0.56
C VAL A 97 4.29 -0.87 -1.98
N SER A 98 3.91 -1.63 -3.00
CA SER A 98 3.98 -1.21 -4.41
C SER A 98 2.85 -0.25 -4.82
N GLU A 99 1.79 -0.13 -4.02
CA GLU A 99 0.62 0.71 -4.30
C GLU A 99 0.69 2.09 -3.61
N LYS A 100 1.62 2.28 -2.67
CA LYS A 100 1.64 3.42 -1.74
C LYS A 100 2.24 4.69 -2.38
N ASN A 101 1.51 5.80 -2.29
CA ASN A 101 2.01 7.15 -2.58
C ASN A 101 2.73 7.71 -1.34
N TYR A 102 3.90 8.33 -1.52
CA TYR A 102 4.68 8.94 -0.43
C TYR A 102 3.85 9.97 0.36
N ALA A 103 3.01 10.75 -0.32
CA ALA A 103 2.24 11.85 0.28
C ALA A 103 1.14 11.36 1.24
N THR A 104 0.66 10.14 1.07
CA THR A 104 -0.47 9.59 1.84
C THR A 104 -0.07 8.43 2.75
N THR A 105 1.23 8.11 2.81
CA THR A 105 1.73 6.93 3.53
C THR A 105 2.69 7.35 4.64
N PRO A 106 2.24 7.38 5.91
CA PRO A 106 3.07 7.78 7.03
C PRO A 106 4.37 6.97 7.17
N GLU A 107 4.34 5.68 6.81
CA GLU A 107 5.54 4.84 6.90
C GLU A 107 6.65 5.27 5.91
N LEU A 108 6.28 5.77 4.72
CA LEU A 108 7.25 6.31 3.77
C LEU A 108 7.84 7.62 4.31
N THR A 109 7.01 8.49 4.88
CA THR A 109 7.47 9.72 5.55
C THR A 109 8.44 9.42 6.69
N THR A 110 8.14 8.43 7.54
CA THR A 110 9.02 7.99 8.62
C THR A 110 10.34 7.44 8.09
N LEU A 111 10.31 6.65 7.00
CA LEU A 111 11.52 6.14 6.35
C LEU A 111 12.43 7.28 5.83
N LEU A 112 11.85 8.32 5.25
CA LEU A 112 12.60 9.50 4.80
C LEU A 112 13.21 10.29 5.97
N LYS A 113 12.46 10.46 7.06
CA LYS A 113 12.98 11.08 8.29
C LYS A 113 14.12 10.27 8.92
N LEU A 114 14.07 8.94 8.85
CA LEU A 114 15.18 8.07 9.28
C LEU A 114 16.43 8.28 8.42
N ALA A 115 16.27 8.50 7.12
CA ALA A 115 17.38 8.83 6.23
C ALA A 115 18.04 10.16 6.62
N LEU A 116 17.23 11.18 6.92
CA LEU A 116 17.73 12.47 7.42
C LEU A 116 18.43 12.33 8.77
N LEU A 117 17.85 11.57 9.70
CA LEU A 117 18.48 11.30 10.99
C LEU A 117 19.83 10.60 10.82
N ARG A 118 19.95 9.67 9.86
CA ARG A 118 21.24 9.05 9.54
C ARG A 118 22.27 10.10 9.11
N ASP A 119 21.90 11.03 8.25
CA ASP A 119 22.82 12.10 7.80
C ASP A 119 23.27 12.97 9.00
N VAL A 120 22.37 13.23 9.94
CA VAL A 120 22.71 13.91 11.21
C VAL A 120 23.68 13.07 12.04
N CYS A 121 23.44 11.76 12.20
CA CYS A 121 24.35 10.87 12.93
C CYS A 121 25.74 10.81 12.26
N GLU A 122 25.81 10.74 10.93
CA GLU A 122 27.08 10.66 10.20
C GLU A 122 27.87 11.97 10.28
N SER A 123 27.20 13.12 10.23
CA SER A 123 27.84 14.44 10.33
C SER A 123 28.29 14.78 11.76
N THR A 124 27.53 14.37 12.78
CA THR A 124 27.83 14.66 14.19
C THR A 124 28.70 13.60 14.86
N SER A 125 28.74 12.37 14.31
CA SER A 125 29.45 11.22 14.89
C SER A 125 29.15 11.02 16.39
N PRO A 126 27.87 10.83 16.77
CA PRO A 126 27.47 10.81 18.16
C PRO A 126 27.98 9.54 18.85
N ASN A 127 28.26 9.64 20.14
CA ASN A 127 28.63 8.47 20.93
C ASN A 127 27.42 7.63 21.35
N ARG A 128 26.20 8.19 21.21
CA ARG A 128 24.94 7.59 21.65
C ARG A 128 23.75 8.26 20.97
N CYS A 129 22.73 7.49 20.64
CA CYS A 129 21.46 7.97 20.10
C CYS A 129 20.31 7.42 20.95
N ASP A 130 19.67 8.27 21.74
CA ASP A 130 18.54 7.87 22.57
C ASP A 130 17.20 8.33 21.98
N TYR A 131 16.18 7.51 22.16
CA TYR A 131 14.81 7.79 21.78
C TYR A 131 13.94 8.05 23.01
N LEU A 132 13.21 9.15 22.98
CA LEU A 132 12.23 9.56 23.98
C LEU A 132 10.87 9.72 23.30
N GLY A 133 10.14 8.62 23.19
CA GLY A 133 8.86 8.58 22.51
C GLY A 133 8.00 7.39 22.94
N ALA A 134 6.80 7.31 22.38
CA ALA A 134 5.85 6.24 22.65
C ALA A 134 5.58 5.37 21.42
N ASP A 135 6.00 5.80 20.23
CA ASP A 135 5.85 5.00 19.01
C ASP A 135 6.87 3.85 19.00
N LYS A 136 6.35 2.63 19.18
CA LYS A 136 7.14 1.39 19.17
C LYS A 136 7.66 1.01 17.79
N LYS A 137 6.98 1.40 16.71
CA LYS A 137 7.46 1.11 15.34
C LYS A 137 8.66 1.98 15.04
N LEU A 138 8.59 3.25 15.41
CA LEU A 138 9.71 4.17 15.33
C LEU A 138 10.86 3.71 16.22
N GLU A 139 10.59 3.32 17.46
CA GLU A 139 11.61 2.76 18.38
C GLU A 139 12.37 1.59 17.73
N SER A 140 11.66 0.60 17.16
CA SER A 140 12.30 -0.54 16.50
C SER A 140 13.14 -0.12 15.29
N ALA A 141 12.62 0.77 14.44
CA ALA A 141 13.37 1.26 13.28
C ALA A 141 14.62 2.07 13.68
N LEU A 142 14.54 2.86 14.76
CA LEU A 142 15.69 3.55 15.34
C LEU A 142 16.72 2.57 15.92
N GLY A 143 16.26 1.49 16.56
CA GLY A 143 17.12 0.40 17.01
C GLY A 143 17.90 -0.23 15.84
N THR A 144 17.24 -0.49 14.71
CA THR A 144 17.90 -0.99 13.48
C THR A 144 18.91 0.02 12.92
N LEU A 145 18.53 1.30 12.83
CA LEU A 145 19.42 2.36 12.35
C LEU A 145 20.67 2.48 13.22
N ALA A 146 20.49 2.54 14.55
CA ALA A 146 21.59 2.63 15.50
C ALA A 146 22.51 1.40 15.44
N GLY A 147 21.93 0.19 15.32
CA GLY A 147 22.69 -1.04 15.10
C GLY A 147 23.51 -1.01 13.80
N THR A 148 22.94 -0.49 12.71
CA THR A 148 23.62 -0.34 11.41
C THR A 148 24.78 0.65 11.47
N LEU A 149 24.64 1.71 12.26
CA LEU A 149 25.68 2.72 12.48
C LEU A 149 26.65 2.37 13.62
N CYS A 150 26.46 1.23 14.29
CA CYS A 150 27.21 0.84 15.49
C CYS A 150 27.16 1.89 16.62
N ILE A 151 26.03 2.60 16.77
CA ILE A 151 25.82 3.62 17.81
C ILE A 151 25.02 3.00 18.96
N PRO A 152 25.47 3.12 20.23
CA PRO A 152 24.68 2.73 21.39
C PRO A 152 23.33 3.46 21.45
N THR A 153 22.27 2.73 21.81
CA THR A 153 20.90 3.28 21.90
C THR A 153 20.09 2.63 23.03
N ASN A 154 19.12 3.36 23.57
CA ASN A 154 18.05 2.80 24.42
C ASN A 154 16.88 2.21 23.60
N ALA A 155 16.83 2.47 22.28
CA ALA A 155 15.77 1.99 21.40
C ALA A 155 15.94 0.49 21.13
N ARG A 156 14.87 -0.28 21.34
CA ARG A 156 14.92 -1.73 21.19
C ARG A 156 14.67 -2.13 19.74
N ALA A 157 15.65 -2.78 19.11
CA ALA A 157 15.49 -3.43 17.81
C ALA A 157 14.61 -4.71 17.86
N ASP A 158 14.14 -5.10 19.06
CA ASP A 158 13.39 -6.34 19.24
C ASP A 158 12.11 -6.36 18.38
N ALA A 159 11.87 -7.53 17.79
CA ALA A 159 10.60 -7.83 17.15
C ALA A 159 9.48 -7.54 18.14
N GLN A 160 8.53 -6.68 17.73
CA GLN A 160 7.34 -6.45 18.53
C GLN A 160 6.73 -7.81 18.88
N PRO A 161 6.29 -8.02 20.13
CA PRO A 161 5.71 -9.30 20.52
C PRO A 161 4.61 -9.66 19.52
N VAL A 162 4.71 -10.85 18.92
CA VAL A 162 3.76 -11.49 18.01
C VAL A 162 2.37 -10.96 18.31
N SER A 163 1.95 -9.94 17.55
CA SER A 163 0.71 -9.24 17.87
C SER A 163 -0.44 -10.23 17.77
N LEU A 164 -1.50 -10.05 18.55
CA LEU A 164 -2.73 -10.88 18.44
C LEU A 164 -3.21 -11.02 16.97
N GLY A 165 -2.88 -10.04 16.12
CA GLY A 165 -3.10 -10.08 14.68
C GLY A 165 -2.45 -11.28 13.97
N GLU A 166 -1.25 -11.70 14.35
CA GLU A 166 -0.58 -12.85 13.72
C GLU A 166 -1.32 -14.16 13.96
N ARG A 167 -1.95 -14.31 15.13
CA ARG A 167 -2.76 -15.49 15.47
C ARG A 167 -4.09 -15.52 14.72
N LEU A 168 -4.53 -14.39 14.18
CA LEU A 168 -5.83 -14.24 13.52
C LEU A 168 -5.75 -14.22 11.99
N GLU A 169 -4.55 -14.23 11.40
CA GLU A 169 -4.38 -14.16 9.93
C GLU A 169 -5.09 -15.30 9.19
N VAL A 170 -4.81 -16.55 9.56
CA VAL A 170 -5.41 -17.72 8.91
C VAL A 170 -6.94 -17.73 9.08
N PRO A 171 -7.49 -17.52 10.30
CA PRO A 171 -8.94 -17.35 10.47
C PRO A 171 -9.54 -16.22 9.63
N GLN A 172 -8.87 -15.06 9.54
CA GLN A 172 -9.31 -13.93 8.72
C GLN A 172 -9.31 -14.29 7.23
N ALA A 173 -8.24 -14.92 6.74
CA ALA A 173 -8.16 -15.36 5.36
C ALA A 173 -9.25 -16.37 5.02
N ILE A 174 -9.50 -17.35 5.90
CA ILE A 174 -10.61 -18.31 5.76
C ILE A 174 -11.94 -17.57 5.70
N PHE A 175 -12.19 -16.63 6.62
CA PHE A 175 -13.41 -15.82 6.62
C PHE A 175 -13.60 -15.05 5.30
N HIS A 176 -12.54 -14.43 4.79
CA HIS A 176 -12.58 -13.70 3.52
C HIS A 176 -12.79 -14.61 2.31
N PHE A 177 -12.18 -15.80 2.27
CA PHE A 177 -12.45 -16.78 1.24
C PHE A 177 -13.88 -17.32 1.29
N LEU A 178 -14.42 -17.60 2.49
CA LEU A 178 -15.83 -18.00 2.65
C LEU A 178 -16.78 -16.88 2.20
N LYS A 179 -16.48 -15.64 2.56
CA LYS A 179 -17.21 -14.45 2.10
C LYS A 179 -17.17 -14.35 0.57
N ALA A 180 -16.00 -14.44 -0.05
CA ALA A 180 -15.86 -14.42 -1.50
C ALA A 180 -16.58 -15.60 -2.18
N PHE A 181 -16.52 -16.80 -1.60
CA PHE A 181 -17.21 -17.97 -2.11
C PHE A 181 -18.73 -17.79 -2.09
N SER A 182 -19.29 -17.33 -0.97
CA SER A 182 -20.72 -17.03 -0.85
C SER A 182 -21.16 -15.95 -1.86
N PHE A 183 -20.36 -14.90 -2.06
CA PHE A 183 -20.61 -13.90 -3.10
C PHE A 183 -20.57 -14.51 -4.50
N SER A 184 -19.62 -15.40 -4.77
CA SER A 184 -19.48 -16.05 -6.07
C SER A 184 -20.68 -16.93 -6.44
N ILE A 185 -21.27 -17.62 -5.45
CA ILE A 185 -22.52 -18.36 -5.62
C ILE A 185 -23.66 -17.40 -5.91
N ALA A 186 -23.79 -16.33 -5.12
CA ALA A 186 -24.84 -15.34 -5.31
C ALA A 186 -24.72 -14.64 -6.68
N ASN A 187 -23.51 -14.39 -7.18
CA ASN A 187 -23.24 -13.91 -8.53
C ASN A 187 -23.67 -14.90 -9.59
N SER A 188 -23.34 -16.18 -9.42
CA SER A 188 -23.70 -17.25 -10.35
C SER A 188 -25.23 -17.39 -10.46
N VAL A 189 -25.95 -17.37 -9.33
CA VAL A 189 -27.41 -17.40 -9.30
C VAL A 189 -28.01 -16.18 -10.01
N ARG A 190 -27.45 -14.97 -9.78
CA ARG A 190 -27.92 -13.76 -10.48
C ARG A 190 -27.68 -13.83 -11.98
N ARG A 191 -26.53 -14.34 -12.43
CA ARG A 191 -26.22 -14.55 -13.86
C ARG A 191 -27.18 -15.54 -14.50
N LEU A 192 -27.44 -16.67 -13.85
CA LEU A 192 -28.41 -17.66 -14.33
C LEU A 192 -29.82 -17.07 -14.46
N ARG A 193 -30.25 -16.25 -13.49
CA ARG A 193 -31.54 -15.54 -13.56
C ARG A 193 -31.57 -14.49 -14.68
N ALA A 194 -30.46 -13.78 -14.92
CA ALA A 194 -30.35 -12.83 -16.01
C ALA A 194 -30.40 -13.52 -17.39
N LEU A 195 -29.67 -14.62 -17.56
CA LEU A 195 -29.70 -15.43 -18.79
C LEU A 195 -31.11 -15.97 -19.10
N ARG A 196 -31.87 -16.36 -18.08
CA ARG A 196 -33.26 -16.82 -18.22
C ARG A 196 -34.26 -15.72 -18.57
N ARG A 197 -33.92 -14.43 -18.40
CA ARG A 197 -34.82 -13.27 -18.60
C ARG A 197 -34.62 -12.54 -19.93
N HIS A 198 -33.97 -13.16 -20.90
CA HIS A 198 -33.54 -12.63 -22.20
C HIS A 198 -32.12 -12.02 -22.26
N THR A 199 -31.42 -12.52 -23.27
CA THR A 199 -30.23 -12.06 -24.01
C THR A 199 -30.07 -10.55 -24.09
N ARG A 200 -29.44 -9.94 -23.08
CA ARG A 200 -28.69 -8.67 -23.23
C ARG A 200 -27.24 -8.77 -22.70
N SER A 201 -26.84 -9.93 -22.19
CA SER A 201 -25.55 -10.12 -21.51
C SER A 201 -24.45 -10.77 -22.37
N GLY A 202 -24.64 -10.85 -23.68
CA GLY A 202 -23.64 -11.38 -24.63
C GLY A 202 -22.61 -10.36 -25.12
N ASP A 203 -22.72 -9.09 -24.75
CA ASP A 203 -22.11 -7.98 -25.50
C ASP A 203 -20.69 -7.55 -25.08
N ILE A 204 -20.05 -8.21 -24.10
CA ILE A 204 -18.64 -7.92 -23.75
C ILE A 204 -17.68 -8.45 -24.84
N THR A 205 -18.18 -9.30 -25.76
CA THR A 205 -17.36 -9.99 -26.78
C THR A 205 -17.35 -9.31 -28.15
N ASN A 206 -17.92 -8.11 -28.29
CA ASN A 206 -17.90 -7.43 -29.58
C ASN A 206 -16.54 -6.76 -29.80
N GLU A 207 -15.89 -7.14 -30.91
CA GLU A 207 -14.69 -6.48 -31.43
C GLU A 207 -14.90 -4.97 -31.48
N GLY A 208 -13.92 -4.20 -31.01
CA GLY A 208 -14.00 -2.74 -30.96
C GLY A 208 -14.57 -2.17 -29.66
N THR A 209 -14.85 -2.97 -28.62
CA THR A 209 -15.24 -2.41 -27.30
C THR A 209 -14.03 -1.82 -26.57
N LEU A 210 -14.18 -0.65 -25.94
CA LEU A 210 -13.17 -0.03 -25.07
C LEU A 210 -13.44 -0.41 -23.60
N GLY A 211 -12.42 -0.90 -22.89
CA GLY A 211 -12.49 -1.19 -21.46
C GLY A 211 -11.92 -0.05 -20.63
N PHE A 212 -12.63 0.41 -19.61
CA PHE A 212 -12.15 1.41 -18.66
C PHE A 212 -12.20 0.83 -17.25
N VAL A 213 -11.13 1.03 -16.48
CA VAL A 213 -11.11 0.67 -15.07
C VAL A 213 -11.20 1.90 -14.19
N GLY A 214 -12.26 1.99 -13.39
CA GLY A 214 -12.52 3.09 -12.47
C GLY A 214 -12.65 2.66 -11.02
N TYR A 215 -12.74 3.64 -10.13
CA TYR A 215 -12.95 3.41 -8.70
C TYR A 215 -14.18 4.17 -8.22
N LEU A 216 -14.92 3.57 -7.30
CA LEU A 216 -16.07 4.18 -6.64
C LEU A 216 -15.67 4.67 -5.26
N LEU A 217 -15.94 5.95 -5.02
CA LEU A 217 -15.79 6.63 -3.75
C LEU A 217 -17.17 6.89 -3.14
N PRO A 218 -17.26 6.98 -1.80
CA PRO A 218 -18.51 7.32 -1.14
C PRO A 218 -18.87 8.78 -1.45
N THR A 219 -20.17 9.06 -1.49
CA THR A 219 -20.67 10.44 -1.63
C THR A 219 -21.85 10.62 -0.68
N GLN A 220 -22.02 11.84 -0.18
CA GLN A 220 -23.17 12.20 0.67
C GLN A 220 -24.45 12.44 -0.15
N THR A 221 -24.37 12.38 -1.48
CA THR A 221 -25.53 12.52 -2.38
C THR A 221 -26.41 11.27 -2.35
N ALA A 222 -27.61 11.37 -2.93
CA ALA A 222 -28.59 10.29 -2.99
C ALA A 222 -28.05 9.00 -3.64
N ASP A 223 -27.02 9.10 -4.49
CA ASP A 223 -26.44 7.95 -5.18
C ASP A 223 -25.43 7.16 -4.33
N ARG A 224 -24.97 7.69 -3.19
CA ARG A 224 -24.05 7.07 -2.19
C ARG A 224 -22.71 6.53 -2.72
N ALA A 225 -22.53 6.45 -4.02
CA ALA A 225 -21.30 6.11 -4.73
C ALA A 225 -21.10 7.05 -5.93
N HIS A 226 -19.85 7.41 -6.20
CA HIS A 226 -19.46 8.23 -7.35
C HIS A 226 -18.08 7.83 -7.88
N SER A 227 -17.82 8.07 -9.16
CA SER A 227 -16.49 7.90 -9.76
C SER A 227 -16.06 9.23 -10.39
N PRO A 228 -15.08 9.95 -9.79
CA PRO A 228 -14.56 11.20 -10.36
C PRO A 228 -13.52 10.95 -11.48
N TYR A 229 -13.11 9.70 -11.64
CA TYR A 229 -12.02 9.30 -12.52
C TYR A 229 -12.43 9.36 -14.00
N TRP A 230 -11.44 9.54 -14.88
CA TRP A 230 -11.56 9.60 -16.34
C TRP A 230 -12.23 10.84 -16.95
N GLY A 231 -12.94 11.66 -16.18
CA GLY A 231 -13.49 12.95 -16.64
C GLY A 231 -14.20 12.85 -18.00
N ALA A 232 -13.85 13.75 -18.92
CA ALA A 232 -14.37 13.76 -20.30
C ALA A 232 -13.59 12.85 -21.28
N LEU A 233 -12.66 12.01 -20.80
CA LEU A 233 -11.83 11.18 -21.70
C LEU A 233 -12.68 10.23 -22.55
N ARG A 234 -13.79 9.73 -22.00
CA ARG A 234 -14.75 8.91 -22.76
C ARG A 234 -15.32 9.65 -23.97
N GLU A 235 -15.54 10.95 -23.83
CA GLU A 235 -16.10 11.82 -24.88
C GLU A 235 -15.09 12.07 -26.01
N SER A 236 -13.81 11.77 -25.78
CA SER A 236 -12.75 11.85 -26.79
C SER A 236 -12.71 10.64 -27.74
N PHE A 237 -13.48 9.57 -27.46
CA PHE A 237 -13.61 8.40 -28.33
C PHE A 237 -14.90 8.45 -29.14
N ASP A 238 -14.96 7.69 -30.24
CA ASP A 238 -16.13 7.62 -31.12
C ASP A 238 -17.44 7.35 -30.32
N PRO A 239 -18.46 8.21 -30.40
CA PRO A 239 -19.76 8.00 -29.77
C PRO A 239 -20.47 6.70 -30.19
N GLY A 240 -20.12 6.15 -31.36
CA GLY A 240 -20.60 4.86 -31.85
C GLY A 240 -19.96 3.65 -31.17
N GLN A 241 -18.80 3.82 -30.54
CA GLN A 241 -18.03 2.74 -29.93
C GLN A 241 -18.63 2.34 -28.57
N ARG A 242 -18.73 1.03 -28.32
CA ARG A 242 -19.20 0.52 -27.02
C ARG A 242 -18.10 0.63 -25.99
N SER A 243 -18.48 0.92 -24.75
CA SER A 243 -17.55 0.99 -23.61
C SER A 243 -17.98 0.07 -22.48
N PHE A 244 -17.02 -0.64 -21.91
CA PHE A 244 -17.16 -1.47 -20.73
C PHE A 244 -16.42 -0.82 -19.56
N TRP A 245 -17.15 -0.45 -18.52
CA TRP A 245 -16.62 0.16 -17.31
C TRP A 245 -16.58 -0.85 -16.19
N LEU A 246 -15.38 -1.17 -15.73
CA LEU A 246 -15.12 -2.03 -14.58
C LEU A 246 -14.78 -1.16 -13.38
N TYR A 247 -15.52 -1.32 -12.30
CA TYR A 247 -15.29 -0.55 -11.08
C TYR A 247 -14.78 -1.39 -9.93
N HIS A 248 -13.73 -0.88 -9.29
CA HIS A 248 -13.41 -1.21 -7.90
C HIS A 248 -14.17 -0.31 -6.96
N ARG A 249 -14.53 -0.81 -5.79
CA ARG A 249 -15.18 0.01 -4.74
C ARG A 249 -14.17 0.29 -3.63
N SER A 250 -14.21 1.50 -3.08
CA SER A 250 -13.58 1.74 -1.78
C SER A 250 -14.30 0.93 -0.70
N ASP A 251 -13.63 0.72 0.43
CA ASP A 251 -14.20 -0.01 1.56
C ASP A 251 -15.43 0.67 2.17
N GLU A 252 -15.54 1.99 1.99
CA GLU A 252 -16.66 2.82 2.43
C GLU A 252 -17.90 2.70 1.53
N VAL A 253 -17.74 2.23 0.29
CA VAL A 253 -18.87 2.00 -0.63
C VAL A 253 -19.42 0.60 -0.45
N SER A 254 -20.68 0.52 -0.01
CA SER A 254 -21.36 -0.77 0.07
C SER A 254 -21.52 -1.39 -1.31
N TRP A 255 -21.44 -2.71 -1.37
CA TRP A 255 -21.62 -3.45 -2.61
C TRP A 255 -22.99 -3.20 -3.26
N ARG A 256 -24.03 -2.93 -2.45
CA ARG A 256 -25.38 -2.64 -2.95
C ARG A 256 -25.41 -1.29 -3.65
N ASP A 257 -24.76 -0.28 -3.05
CA ASP A 257 -24.70 1.07 -3.59
C ASP A 257 -23.86 1.10 -4.86
N GLY A 258 -22.69 0.43 -4.86
CA GLY A 258 -21.86 0.33 -6.06
C GLY A 258 -22.57 -0.33 -7.24
N ARG A 259 -23.39 -1.36 -6.99
CA ARG A 259 -24.22 -1.97 -8.04
C ARG A 259 -25.38 -1.11 -8.48
N SER A 260 -26.02 -0.41 -7.56
CA SER A 260 -27.07 0.56 -7.87
C SER A 260 -26.52 1.63 -8.81
N PHE A 261 -25.35 2.19 -8.50
CA PHE A 261 -24.63 3.12 -9.35
C PHE A 261 -24.36 2.53 -10.75
N CYS A 262 -23.76 1.33 -10.80
CA CYS A 262 -23.48 0.66 -12.07
C CYS A 262 -24.75 0.40 -12.91
N ALA A 263 -25.85 0.01 -12.27
CA ALA A 263 -27.11 -0.25 -12.96
C ALA A 263 -27.74 1.05 -13.51
N LYS A 264 -27.68 2.15 -12.75
CA LYS A 264 -28.17 3.47 -13.19
C LYS A 264 -27.35 4.05 -14.35
N LYS A 265 -26.03 3.84 -14.34
CA LYS A 265 -25.12 4.33 -15.39
C LYS A 265 -25.10 3.45 -16.64
N SER A 266 -25.46 2.17 -16.52
CA SER A 266 -25.49 1.26 -17.66
C SER A 266 -26.53 1.67 -18.70
N SER A 267 -26.12 1.72 -19.96
CA SER A 267 -26.95 1.93 -21.15
C SER A 267 -26.69 0.84 -22.20
N ASP A 268 -27.34 0.92 -23.35
CA ASP A 268 -27.12 -0.04 -24.45
C ASP A 268 -25.71 0.07 -25.08
N ARG A 269 -25.01 1.21 -24.90
CA ARG A 269 -23.63 1.42 -25.39
C ARG A 269 -22.58 1.39 -24.29
N GLU A 270 -22.98 1.65 -23.05
CA GLU A 270 -22.06 1.74 -21.92
C GLU A 270 -22.45 0.74 -20.84
N ILE A 271 -21.59 -0.26 -20.61
CA ILE A 271 -21.86 -1.31 -19.64
C ILE A 271 -21.03 -1.05 -18.40
N HIS A 272 -21.66 -0.73 -17.27
CA HIS A 272 -20.97 -0.48 -16.00
C HIS A 272 -21.15 -1.67 -15.06
N ARG A 273 -20.06 -2.20 -14.50
CA ARG A 273 -20.08 -3.36 -13.59
C ARG A 273 -19.04 -3.22 -12.49
N LEU A 274 -19.32 -3.81 -11.33
CA LEU A 274 -18.30 -3.98 -10.31
C LEU A 274 -17.41 -5.18 -10.67
N ILE A 275 -16.12 -5.10 -10.39
CA ILE A 275 -15.21 -6.25 -10.51
C ILE A 275 -15.69 -7.44 -9.69
N ASP A 276 -16.28 -7.17 -8.52
CA ASP A 276 -16.85 -8.18 -7.63
C ASP A 276 -17.97 -9.01 -8.31
N ASP A 277 -18.60 -8.51 -9.38
CA ASP A 277 -19.64 -9.22 -10.14
C ASP A 277 -19.06 -10.34 -11.01
N PHE A 278 -17.75 -10.31 -11.23
CA PHE A 278 -16.99 -11.28 -12.03
C PHE A 278 -16.37 -12.42 -11.24
N ILE A 279 -16.43 -12.35 -9.92
CA ILE A 279 -15.96 -13.42 -9.04
C ILE A 279 -16.87 -14.64 -9.20
N THR A 280 -16.27 -15.77 -9.57
CA THR A 280 -16.91 -17.09 -9.72
C THR A 280 -16.30 -18.10 -8.75
N PRO A 281 -17.00 -19.22 -8.43
CA PRO A 281 -16.44 -20.25 -7.57
C PRO A 281 -15.08 -20.78 -8.07
N ARG A 282 -14.92 -20.89 -9.39
CA ARG A 282 -13.65 -21.30 -10.02
C ARG A 282 -12.52 -20.30 -9.75
N ILE A 283 -12.80 -19.00 -9.81
CA ILE A 283 -11.83 -17.94 -9.48
C ILE A 283 -11.41 -18.06 -8.02
N VAL A 284 -12.38 -18.22 -7.10
CA VAL A 284 -12.09 -18.36 -5.67
C VAL A 284 -11.18 -19.56 -5.40
N LEU A 285 -11.50 -20.73 -5.97
CA LEU A 285 -10.69 -21.94 -5.82
C LEU A 285 -9.27 -21.78 -6.37
N ARG A 286 -9.10 -21.14 -7.54
CA ARG A 286 -7.78 -20.83 -8.10
C ARG A 286 -6.98 -19.87 -7.21
N SER A 287 -7.66 -18.89 -6.62
CA SER A 287 -7.06 -17.89 -5.76
C SER A 287 -6.49 -18.49 -4.47
N VAL A 288 -7.13 -19.53 -3.92
CA VAL A 288 -6.61 -20.28 -2.75
C VAL A 288 -5.22 -20.86 -3.03
N ALA A 289 -4.99 -21.40 -4.24
CA ALA A 289 -3.68 -21.96 -4.62
C ALA A 289 -2.61 -20.87 -4.72
N THR A 290 -2.91 -19.72 -5.36
CA THR A 290 -2.00 -18.57 -5.43
C THR A 290 -1.70 -18.00 -4.03
N TYR A 291 -2.75 -17.80 -3.22
CA TYR A 291 -2.62 -17.33 -1.84
C TYR A 291 -1.72 -18.25 -1.00
N SER A 292 -1.86 -19.57 -1.15
CA SER A 292 -1.00 -20.53 -0.45
C SER A 292 0.47 -20.39 -0.82
N LYS A 293 0.80 -19.99 -2.06
CA LYS A 293 2.18 -19.71 -2.47
C LYS A 293 2.70 -18.41 -1.85
N LEU A 294 1.88 -17.35 -1.85
CA LEU A 294 2.20 -16.07 -1.18
C LEU A 294 2.48 -16.26 0.31
N MET A 295 1.63 -17.03 1.00
CA MET A 295 1.79 -17.31 2.42
C MET A 295 3.11 -18.04 2.74
N ARG A 296 3.60 -18.90 1.82
CA ARG A 296 4.92 -19.55 1.97
C ARG A 296 6.06 -18.56 1.76
N ALA A 297 5.93 -17.66 0.79
CA ALA A 297 6.93 -16.64 0.48
C ALA A 297 7.14 -15.64 1.62
N ARG A 298 6.17 -15.49 2.53
CA ARG A 298 6.28 -14.65 3.74
C ARG A 298 7.59 -14.86 4.51
N LYS A 299 8.06 -16.11 4.62
CA LYS A 299 9.25 -16.42 5.45
C LYS A 299 10.56 -15.90 4.88
N SER A 300 10.61 -15.65 3.57
CA SER A 300 11.80 -15.22 2.84
C SER A 300 11.65 -13.82 2.25
N PHE A 301 10.50 -13.18 2.43
CA PHE A 301 10.26 -11.81 2.00
C PHE A 301 10.91 -10.82 2.96
N SER A 302 11.57 -9.81 2.41
CA SER A 302 12.31 -8.79 3.14
C SER A 302 12.19 -7.46 2.41
N LEU A 303 12.01 -6.37 3.15
CA LEU A 303 12.04 -5.00 2.59
C LEU A 303 13.41 -4.34 2.76
N ASP A 304 14.41 -5.10 3.19
CA ASP A 304 15.75 -4.59 3.29
C ASP A 304 16.45 -4.64 1.92
N VAL A 305 17.27 -3.65 1.65
CA VAL A 305 18.20 -3.65 0.52
C VAL A 305 19.52 -3.07 1.02
N PRO A 306 20.68 -3.54 0.53
CA PRO A 306 21.95 -2.98 0.97
C PRO A 306 22.02 -1.48 0.66
N ARG A 307 22.59 -0.69 1.59
CA ARG A 307 22.76 0.77 1.44
C ARG A 307 23.46 1.17 0.14
N HIS A 308 24.42 0.37 -0.32
CA HIS A 308 25.16 0.66 -1.55
C HIS A 308 24.30 0.48 -2.82
N VAL A 309 23.16 -0.21 -2.72
CA VAL A 309 22.18 -0.36 -3.81
C VAL A 309 21.17 0.78 -3.78
N ALA A 310 20.69 1.16 -2.60
CA ALA A 310 19.77 2.27 -2.43
C ALA A 310 20.02 3.02 -1.11
N SER A 311 19.97 4.35 -1.16
CA SER A 311 20.27 5.21 -0.01
C SER A 311 19.36 4.90 1.19
N LEU A 312 18.12 4.46 1.00
CA LEU A 312 17.20 4.11 2.10
C LEU A 312 17.39 2.68 2.66
N GLY A 313 18.38 1.93 2.14
CA GLY A 313 18.72 0.59 2.60
C GLY A 313 19.23 0.55 4.05
N GLY A 314 18.90 -0.51 4.80
CA GLY A 314 19.34 -0.69 6.19
C GLY A 314 18.64 0.20 7.22
N LEU A 315 17.59 0.95 6.85
CA LEU A 315 16.86 1.84 7.78
C LEU A 315 15.75 1.13 8.58
N GLY A 316 15.65 -0.20 8.52
CA GLY A 316 14.62 -0.95 9.25
C GLY A 316 13.21 -0.80 8.67
N ALA A 317 13.08 -0.62 7.35
CA ALA A 317 11.77 -0.48 6.67
C ALA A 317 10.81 -1.63 7.01
N GLU A 318 11.31 -2.84 7.26
CA GLU A 318 10.49 -4.00 7.64
C GLU A 318 9.61 -3.73 8.87
N HIS A 319 10.13 -3.04 9.89
CA HIS A 319 9.39 -2.72 11.11
C HIS A 319 8.29 -1.68 10.86
N LEU A 320 8.54 -0.72 9.97
CA LEU A 320 7.56 0.29 9.60
C LEU A 320 6.38 -0.35 8.84
N PHE A 321 6.71 -1.18 7.85
CA PHE A 321 5.74 -1.78 6.93
C PHE A 321 5.20 -3.14 7.36
N GLU A 322 5.59 -3.67 8.53
CA GLU A 322 5.26 -5.02 9.00
C GLU A 322 3.78 -5.37 8.79
N THR A 323 2.89 -4.49 9.24
CA THR A 323 1.43 -4.69 9.13
C THR A 323 0.99 -4.74 7.66
N SER A 324 1.54 -3.88 6.81
CA SER A 324 1.21 -3.81 5.38
C SER A 324 1.73 -5.03 4.63
N VAL A 325 2.97 -5.46 4.91
CA VAL A 325 3.58 -6.66 4.33
C VAL A 325 2.79 -7.91 4.73
N ARG A 326 2.48 -8.03 6.02
CA ARG A 326 1.73 -9.15 6.57
C ARG A 326 0.35 -9.27 5.94
N ASP A 327 -0.41 -8.17 5.87
CA ASP A 327 -1.72 -8.17 5.23
C ASP A 327 -1.63 -8.47 3.72
N SER A 328 -0.54 -8.04 3.07
CA SER A 328 -0.29 -8.28 1.64
C SER A 328 0.10 -9.73 1.30
N LEU A 329 0.67 -10.48 2.24
CA LEU A 329 1.14 -11.84 2.01
C LEU A 329 0.22 -12.92 2.62
N ALA A 330 -0.47 -12.60 3.71
CA ALA A 330 -1.25 -13.57 4.49
C ALA A 330 -2.55 -13.01 5.08
N GLY A 331 -2.89 -11.74 4.81
CA GLY A 331 -4.10 -11.12 5.35
C GLY A 331 -5.25 -11.04 4.36
N SER A 332 -6.20 -10.18 4.72
CA SER A 332 -7.39 -9.89 3.92
C SER A 332 -7.06 -9.33 2.55
N HIS A 333 -6.02 -8.47 2.46
CA HIS A 333 -5.58 -7.90 1.20
C HIS A 333 -5.05 -8.98 0.27
N ALA A 334 -4.19 -9.89 0.75
CA ALA A 334 -3.69 -11.01 -0.05
C ALA A 334 -4.83 -11.86 -0.66
N VAL A 335 -5.88 -12.13 0.12
CA VAL A 335 -7.06 -12.86 -0.36
C VAL A 335 -7.75 -12.12 -1.50
N TRP A 336 -8.08 -10.83 -1.31
CA TRP A 336 -8.78 -10.07 -2.34
C TRP A 336 -7.92 -9.76 -3.56
N ALA A 337 -6.64 -9.45 -3.37
CA ALA A 337 -5.68 -9.21 -4.45
C ALA A 337 -5.53 -10.44 -5.35
N THR A 338 -5.42 -11.64 -4.77
CA THR A 338 -5.38 -12.88 -5.58
C THR A 338 -6.71 -13.15 -6.30
N ILE A 339 -7.85 -12.92 -5.64
CA ILE A 339 -9.18 -13.05 -6.27
C ILE A 339 -9.35 -12.07 -7.43
N HIS A 340 -8.97 -10.80 -7.24
CA HIS A 340 -9.06 -9.78 -8.29
C HIS A 340 -8.08 -10.07 -9.43
N ALA A 341 -6.86 -10.54 -9.15
CA ALA A 341 -5.91 -10.95 -10.19
C ALA A 341 -6.48 -12.08 -11.07
N HIS A 342 -7.06 -13.13 -10.48
CA HIS A 342 -7.73 -14.20 -11.24
C HIS A 342 -9.03 -13.74 -11.92
N THR A 343 -9.70 -12.73 -11.37
CA THR A 343 -10.87 -12.11 -12.00
C THR A 343 -10.46 -11.35 -13.25
N TYR A 344 -9.38 -10.58 -13.19
CA TYR A 344 -8.81 -9.86 -14.32
C TYR A 344 -8.30 -10.83 -15.40
N ASP A 345 -7.51 -11.85 -15.05
CA ASP A 345 -7.06 -12.88 -16.00
C ASP A 345 -8.26 -13.53 -16.72
N SER A 346 -9.34 -13.81 -15.98
CA SER A 346 -10.57 -14.33 -16.59
C SER A 346 -11.26 -13.31 -17.49
N LEU A 347 -11.28 -12.03 -17.12
CA LEU A 347 -11.91 -10.95 -17.90
C LEU A 347 -11.15 -10.69 -19.20
N VAL A 348 -9.83 -10.60 -19.15
CA VAL A 348 -8.97 -10.41 -20.32
C VAL A 348 -9.16 -11.56 -21.32
N ARG A 349 -9.30 -12.81 -20.85
CA ARG A 349 -9.56 -13.97 -21.72
C ARG A 349 -10.98 -14.03 -22.28
N LEU A 350 -11.96 -13.46 -21.58
CA LEU A 350 -13.38 -13.51 -21.96
C LEU A 350 -13.81 -12.32 -22.81
N ALA A 351 -13.14 -11.19 -22.67
CA ALA A 351 -13.55 -9.97 -23.31
C ALA A 351 -12.98 -9.90 -24.74
N GLY A 352 -13.85 -9.71 -25.73
CA GLY A 352 -13.47 -9.23 -27.06
C GLY A 352 -13.10 -7.73 -27.05
N VAL A 353 -12.76 -7.21 -25.87
CA VAL A 353 -12.35 -5.82 -25.63
C VAL A 353 -10.95 -5.67 -26.20
N THR A 354 -10.87 -4.91 -27.29
CA THR A 354 -9.63 -4.68 -28.03
C THR A 354 -8.64 -3.79 -27.29
N ARG A 355 -9.10 -2.92 -26.36
CA ARG A 355 -8.26 -1.94 -25.66
C ARG A 355 -8.77 -1.67 -24.26
N TRP A 356 -7.91 -1.80 -23.26
CA TRP A 356 -8.18 -1.46 -21.86
C TRP A 356 -7.42 -0.20 -21.46
N PHE A 357 -8.07 0.67 -20.68
CA PHE A 357 -7.50 1.89 -20.11
C PHE A 357 -7.51 1.79 -18.58
N PHE A 358 -6.35 2.06 -18.00
CA PHE A 358 -6.10 2.06 -16.55
C PHE A 358 -5.44 3.38 -16.16
N LEU A 359 -5.76 3.90 -14.98
CA LEU A 359 -5.06 5.07 -14.44
C LEU A 359 -3.77 4.61 -13.78
N TRP A 360 -2.65 5.22 -14.17
CA TRP A 360 -1.34 4.94 -13.57
C TRP A 360 -1.33 5.14 -12.05
N GLU A 361 -2.07 6.14 -11.59
CA GLU A 361 -2.22 6.49 -10.18
C GLU A 361 -2.90 5.40 -9.34
N ASN A 362 -3.48 4.37 -9.98
CA ASN A 362 -4.27 3.35 -9.31
C ASN A 362 -3.80 1.93 -9.69
N LYS A 363 -3.13 1.29 -8.72
CA LYS A 363 -2.74 -0.14 -8.62
C LYS A 363 -1.90 -0.72 -9.77
N ALA A 364 -0.61 -0.92 -9.51
CA ALA A 364 0.38 -1.45 -10.45
C ALA A 364 0.07 -2.85 -11.03
N PHE A 365 -0.61 -3.75 -10.31
CA PHE A 365 -0.88 -5.09 -10.84
C PHE A 365 -1.89 -5.13 -11.97
N GLU A 366 -2.80 -4.17 -12.04
CA GLU A 366 -3.83 -4.13 -13.08
C GLU A 366 -3.18 -3.91 -14.45
N HIS A 367 -2.18 -3.03 -14.48
CA HIS A 367 -1.31 -2.78 -15.65
C HIS A 367 -0.49 -4.01 -16.03
N SER A 368 -0.01 -4.77 -15.04
CA SER A 368 0.87 -5.92 -15.23
C SER A 368 0.17 -7.16 -15.82
N LEU A 369 -1.16 -7.14 -15.95
CA LEU A 369 -1.97 -8.27 -16.45
C LEU A 369 -2.28 -8.21 -17.95
N VAL A 370 -1.89 -7.12 -18.63
CA VAL A 370 -2.22 -6.83 -20.04
C VAL A 370 -1.08 -7.19 -20.97
#